data_AF-A0A0F2RCQ3-F1
#
_entry.id   AF-A0A0F2RCQ3-F1
#
_cell.length_a   1.000
_cell.length_b   1.000
_cell.length_c   1.000
_cell.angle_alpha   90.00
_cell.angle_beta   90.00
_cell.angle_gamma   90.00
#
_symmetry.space_group_name_H-M   'P 1'
#
loop_
_entity.id
_entity.type
_entity.pdbx_description
1 polymer ?
#
loop_
_entity_poly.entity_id
_entity_poly.type
_entity_poly.pdbx_seq_one_letter_code
_entity_poly.pdbx_strand_id
1 'polypeptide(L)'
;MAGAAGQRSDLVETVGGCLRVLPHVHHLPDLLDLSAEEVLSRFKISQAEDFRTVIKDLEQPGTPLRRLFEDMRDAAGPDTPFARSVIFEAGGLGGLFDDLHDHVMAHPVWRHPFFVRMFEGRFDAVQLRTFALNYFNQVKNTRQCVTLAIARFHGLADLPYGALSQPVSEVTQVVLAQLVADEYGVGTSGLDDYPSLDALFRSTTHMALYRRMLDALGVPLIEQDVPLLPEVADNVLIQRLVAGDPAFTPLEALASVGLGMEWGVPEFFSLLLGGIIRWTDREAVPLTAHDLDIFIAHVKYDVLHAVSVMAATALHMSGPQDVDRVKNAVNMLMSGRYAMMNGLYREVFGDVLPSIDAIDLDRRYALTDRRMVEALPIARTQAAAGTVVDQDDWLSAPVPFVFA
;
A
#
# COMPACT_ATOMS: atom_id res chain seq x y z
N MET A 1 -7.00 3.86 -49.84
CA MET A 1 -5.87 3.21 -49.12
C MET A 1 -6.46 2.60 -47.87
N ALA A 2 -6.22 1.29 -47.68
CA ALA A 2 -6.85 0.46 -46.67
C ALA A 2 -6.59 0.98 -45.26
N GLY A 3 -7.66 1.12 -44.46
CA GLY A 3 -7.55 1.34 -43.02
C GLY A 3 -6.89 0.13 -42.38
N ALA A 4 -5.88 0.38 -41.55
CA ALA A 4 -5.19 -0.66 -40.81
C ALA A 4 -6.20 -1.44 -39.95
N ALA A 5 -6.26 -2.74 -40.14
CA ALA A 5 -6.94 -3.65 -39.24
C ALA A 5 -6.34 -3.51 -37.82
N GLY A 6 -7.23 -3.51 -36.82
CA GLY A 6 -6.97 -3.07 -35.45
C GLY A 6 -5.70 -3.62 -34.82
N GLN A 7 -4.79 -2.72 -34.48
CA GLN A 7 -3.74 -3.01 -33.53
C GLN A 7 -4.42 -3.18 -32.17
N ARG A 8 -4.59 -4.44 -31.75
CA ARG A 8 -5.01 -4.74 -30.39
C ARG A 8 -3.97 -4.15 -29.43
N SER A 9 -4.47 -3.64 -28.32
CA SER A 9 -3.67 -3.17 -27.18
C SER A 9 -2.58 -4.19 -26.84
N ASP A 10 -1.38 -3.72 -26.50
CA ASP A 10 -0.25 -4.54 -26.02
C ASP A 10 -0.48 -5.09 -24.59
N LEU A 11 -1.72 -5.07 -24.11
CA LEU A 11 -2.13 -5.60 -22.82
C LEU A 11 -2.47 -7.11 -22.87
N VAL A 12 -3.01 -7.58 -23.99
CA VAL A 12 -3.57 -8.94 -24.12
C VAL A 12 -3.29 -9.59 -25.47
N GLU A 13 -3.30 -10.91 -25.50
CA GLU A 13 -3.35 -11.72 -26.71
C GLU A 13 -4.59 -12.63 -26.73
N THR A 14 -5.00 -13.09 -27.91
CA THR A 14 -6.05 -14.12 -28.01
C THR A 14 -5.42 -15.47 -28.32
N VAL A 15 -5.61 -16.43 -27.42
CA VAL A 15 -5.14 -17.80 -27.58
C VAL A 15 -6.35 -18.73 -27.46
N GLY A 16 -6.65 -19.47 -28.53
CA GLY A 16 -7.77 -20.42 -28.52
C GLY A 16 -9.16 -19.78 -28.34
N GLY A 17 -9.31 -18.49 -28.65
CA GLY A 17 -10.56 -17.74 -28.45
C GLY A 17 -10.71 -17.09 -27.08
N CYS A 18 -9.78 -17.34 -26.14
CA CYS A 18 -9.74 -16.67 -24.84
C CYS A 18 -8.74 -15.51 -24.85
N LEU A 19 -9.04 -14.44 -24.10
CA LEU A 19 -8.11 -13.35 -23.86
C LEU A 19 -7.12 -13.73 -22.76
N ARG A 20 -5.84 -13.55 -23.02
CA ARG A 20 -4.77 -13.76 -22.06
C ARG A 20 -4.00 -12.49 -21.83
N VAL A 21 -3.72 -12.19 -20.57
CA VAL A 21 -2.87 -11.04 -20.21
C VAL A 21 -1.43 -11.38 -20.53
N LEU A 22 -0.72 -10.44 -21.16
CA LEU A 22 0.67 -10.67 -21.54
C LEU A 22 1.59 -10.69 -20.30
N PRO A 23 2.67 -11.51 -20.28
CA PRO A 23 3.54 -11.66 -19.11
C PRO A 23 4.23 -10.37 -18.65
N HIS A 24 4.43 -9.42 -19.58
CA HIS A 24 5.02 -8.13 -19.25
C HIS A 24 4.02 -7.19 -18.53
N VAL A 25 2.72 -7.51 -18.54
CA VAL A 25 1.63 -6.76 -17.91
C VAL A 25 1.24 -7.38 -16.56
N HIS A 26 1.08 -8.70 -16.51
CA HIS A 26 0.67 -9.40 -15.28
C HIS A 26 1.25 -10.82 -15.25
N HIS A 27 1.52 -11.35 -14.05
CA HIS A 27 2.09 -12.70 -13.89
C HIS A 27 1.05 -13.83 -14.04
N LEU A 28 -0.23 -13.55 -13.76
CA LEU A 28 -1.36 -14.44 -14.06
C LEU A 28 -1.85 -14.24 -15.51
N PRO A 29 -1.54 -15.15 -16.45
CA PRO A 29 -1.99 -15.02 -17.84
C PRO A 29 -3.51 -15.24 -17.99
N ASP A 30 -4.12 -15.95 -17.03
CA ASP A 30 -5.55 -16.25 -16.94
C ASP A 30 -6.32 -15.22 -16.08
N LEU A 31 -5.72 -14.06 -15.74
CA LEU A 31 -6.34 -13.05 -14.85
C LEU A 31 -7.80 -12.72 -15.23
N LEU A 32 -8.09 -12.61 -16.53
CA LEU A 32 -9.42 -12.23 -17.03
C LEU A 32 -10.44 -13.38 -17.01
N ASP A 33 -10.03 -14.60 -16.71
CA ASP A 33 -10.92 -15.74 -16.55
C ASP A 33 -11.29 -15.97 -15.07
N LEU A 34 -10.61 -15.28 -14.15
CA LEU A 34 -10.84 -15.39 -12.70
C LEU A 34 -11.95 -14.46 -12.23
N SER A 35 -12.61 -14.86 -11.15
CA SER A 35 -13.41 -13.98 -10.29
C SER A 35 -12.51 -13.14 -9.36
N ALA A 36 -13.04 -12.04 -8.83
CA ALA A 36 -12.28 -11.21 -7.89
C ALA A 36 -11.80 -12.02 -6.66
N GLU A 37 -12.63 -12.91 -6.13
CA GLU A 37 -12.27 -13.75 -4.98
C GLU A 37 -11.15 -14.75 -5.32
N GLU A 38 -11.14 -15.31 -6.54
CA GLU A 38 -10.06 -16.19 -6.99
C GLU A 38 -8.74 -15.44 -7.15
N VAL A 39 -8.77 -14.19 -7.66
CA VAL A 39 -7.58 -13.33 -7.72
C VAL A 39 -7.04 -13.08 -6.32
N LEU A 40 -7.88 -12.59 -5.39
CA LEU A 40 -7.48 -12.33 -4.00
C LEU A 40 -6.92 -13.59 -3.33
N SER A 41 -7.55 -14.74 -3.54
CA SER A 41 -7.11 -16.02 -2.97
C SER A 41 -5.74 -16.45 -3.50
N ARG A 42 -5.49 -16.30 -4.81
CA ARG A 42 -4.19 -16.65 -5.43
C ARG A 42 -3.07 -15.74 -4.93
N PHE A 43 -3.31 -14.44 -4.83
CA PHE A 43 -2.32 -13.50 -4.31
C PHE A 43 -1.98 -13.76 -2.84
N LYS A 44 -2.99 -14.01 -1.99
CA LYS A 44 -2.77 -14.43 -0.61
C LYS A 44 -1.83 -15.64 -0.52
N ILE A 45 -2.00 -16.63 -1.40
CA ILE A 45 -1.13 -17.81 -1.42
C ILE A 45 0.28 -17.44 -1.92
N SER A 46 0.39 -16.71 -3.03
CA SER A 46 1.67 -16.32 -3.62
C SER A 46 2.52 -15.49 -2.67
N GLN A 47 1.95 -14.46 -2.04
CA GLN A 47 2.67 -13.63 -1.07
C GLN A 47 3.18 -14.44 0.12
N ALA A 48 2.38 -15.40 0.61
CA ALA A 48 2.81 -16.30 1.68
C ALA A 48 3.96 -17.23 1.25
N GLU A 49 4.00 -17.68 0.00
CA GLU A 49 5.10 -18.48 -0.55
C GLU A 49 6.40 -17.66 -0.69
N ASP A 50 6.29 -16.43 -1.19
CA ASP A 50 7.43 -15.52 -1.32
C ASP A 50 8.02 -15.17 0.06
N PHE A 51 7.16 -14.87 1.04
CA PHE A 51 7.62 -14.61 2.40
C PHE A 51 8.30 -15.83 3.02
N ARG A 52 7.73 -17.03 2.88
CA ARG A 52 8.34 -18.27 3.38
C ARG A 52 9.71 -18.53 2.79
N THR A 53 9.93 -18.13 1.54
CA THR A 53 11.26 -18.20 0.91
C THR A 53 12.26 -17.30 1.64
N VAL A 54 11.87 -16.06 1.96
CA VAL A 54 12.74 -15.12 2.69
C VAL A 54 12.99 -15.56 4.14
N ILE A 55 11.97 -16.06 4.86
CA ILE A 55 12.17 -16.66 6.20
C ILE A 55 13.22 -17.77 6.12
N LYS A 56 13.09 -18.65 5.13
CA LYS A 56 14.00 -19.79 4.98
C LYS A 56 15.44 -19.30 4.80
N ASP A 57 15.67 -18.19 4.13
CA ASP A 57 17.00 -17.59 3.99
C ASP A 57 17.50 -16.93 5.29
N LEU A 58 16.59 -16.38 6.10
CA LEU A 58 16.88 -15.86 7.44
C LEU A 58 17.17 -16.96 8.47
N GLU A 59 16.55 -18.12 8.34
CA GLU A 59 16.76 -19.25 9.25
C GLU A 59 17.97 -20.12 8.84
N GLN A 60 18.40 -20.04 7.58
CA GLN A 60 19.57 -20.76 7.09
C GLN A 60 20.88 -20.23 7.73
N PRO A 61 21.66 -21.09 8.42
CA PRO A 61 22.93 -20.68 9.00
C PRO A 61 23.92 -20.19 7.93
N GLY A 62 24.61 -19.09 8.22
CA GLY A 62 25.70 -18.57 7.38
C GLY A 62 25.29 -17.71 6.18
N THR A 63 23.99 -17.45 5.96
CA THR A 63 23.56 -16.46 4.97
C THR A 63 24.05 -15.06 5.38
N PRO A 64 24.32 -14.14 4.43
CA PRO A 64 24.74 -12.78 4.76
C PRO A 64 23.75 -12.06 5.68
N LEU A 65 22.44 -12.24 5.43
CA LEU A 65 21.38 -11.60 6.20
C LEU A 65 21.27 -12.18 7.62
N ARG A 66 21.39 -13.51 7.78
CA ARG A 66 21.42 -14.13 9.11
C ARG A 66 22.63 -13.67 9.91
N ARG A 67 23.81 -13.62 9.29
CA ARG A 67 25.04 -13.12 9.94
C ARG A 67 24.89 -11.68 10.42
N LEU A 68 24.30 -10.80 9.62
CA LEU A 68 24.03 -9.42 10.03
C LEU A 68 23.23 -9.37 11.35
N PHE A 69 22.14 -10.14 11.47
CA PHE A 69 21.32 -10.13 12.68
C PHE A 69 21.97 -10.85 13.86
N GLU A 70 22.75 -11.91 13.62
CA GLU A 70 23.52 -12.57 14.68
C GLU A 70 24.63 -11.66 15.23
N ASP A 71 25.37 -10.97 14.36
CA ASP A 71 26.41 -10.00 14.76
C ASP A 71 25.80 -8.86 15.61
N MET A 72 24.63 -8.35 15.20
CA MET A 72 23.88 -7.39 15.99
C MET A 72 23.49 -7.98 17.35
N ARG A 73 22.89 -9.19 17.38
CA ARG A 73 22.45 -9.83 18.63
C ARG A 73 23.61 -10.02 19.61
N ASP A 74 24.74 -10.49 19.12
CA ASP A 74 25.93 -10.74 19.93
C ASP A 74 26.49 -9.43 20.51
N ALA A 75 26.42 -8.33 19.75
CA ALA A 75 26.78 -7.00 20.23
C ALA A 75 25.79 -6.42 21.26
N ALA A 76 24.50 -6.79 21.20
CA ALA A 76 23.48 -6.38 22.16
C ALA A 76 23.76 -6.93 23.57
N GLY A 77 24.23 -8.17 23.62
CA GLY A 77 24.19 -9.00 24.83
C GLY A 77 22.83 -9.69 25.03
N PRO A 78 22.83 -10.84 25.73
CA PRO A 78 21.69 -11.76 25.78
C PRO A 78 20.47 -11.23 26.55
N ASP A 79 20.65 -10.23 27.42
CA ASP A 79 19.59 -9.71 28.29
C ASP A 79 18.77 -8.56 27.66
N THR A 80 19.11 -8.17 26.43
CA THR A 80 18.40 -7.09 25.73
C THR A 80 17.06 -7.55 25.16
N PRO A 81 16.05 -6.66 25.06
CA PRO A 81 14.81 -6.94 24.32
C PRO A 81 15.09 -7.40 22.88
N PHE A 82 16.12 -6.83 22.23
CA PHE A 82 16.53 -7.23 20.87
C PHE A 82 16.91 -8.71 20.79
N ALA A 83 17.74 -9.20 21.72
CA ALA A 83 18.16 -10.61 21.74
C ALA A 83 17.00 -11.59 21.99
N ARG A 84 15.88 -11.10 22.52
CA ARG A 84 14.64 -11.85 22.76
C ARG A 84 13.57 -11.60 21.69
N SER A 85 13.91 -10.89 20.61
CA SER A 85 12.98 -10.68 19.51
C SER A 85 12.61 -12.01 18.85
N VAL A 86 11.36 -12.07 18.40
CA VAL A 86 10.75 -13.17 17.64
C VAL A 86 11.56 -13.61 16.42
N ILE A 87 12.42 -12.74 15.87
CA ILE A 87 13.30 -13.05 14.73
C ILE A 87 14.38 -14.10 15.09
N PHE A 88 14.71 -14.25 16.38
CA PHE A 88 15.70 -15.21 16.86
C PHE A 88 15.08 -16.50 17.40
N GLU A 89 13.77 -16.55 17.57
CA GLU A 89 13.03 -17.74 18.00
C GLU A 89 12.82 -18.68 16.80
N ALA A 90 13.07 -19.97 16.99
CA ALA A 90 12.87 -20.95 15.92
C ALA A 90 11.41 -20.98 15.45
N GLY A 91 11.17 -20.67 14.18
CA GLY A 91 9.82 -20.56 13.61
C GLY A 91 9.03 -19.32 14.08
N GLY A 92 9.61 -18.45 14.92
CA GLY A 92 8.93 -17.27 15.45
C GLY A 92 8.54 -16.29 14.35
N LEU A 93 9.46 -15.98 13.44
CA LEU A 93 9.21 -15.08 12.31
C LEU A 93 8.11 -15.61 11.37
N GLY A 94 8.07 -16.93 11.15
CA GLY A 94 7.04 -17.57 10.34
C GLY A 94 5.67 -17.52 10.99
N GLY A 95 5.58 -17.85 12.29
CA GLY A 95 4.32 -17.74 13.03
C GLY A 95 3.79 -16.31 13.09
N LEU A 96 4.69 -15.34 13.30
CA LEU A 96 4.33 -13.92 13.30
C LEU A 96 3.78 -13.46 11.94
N PHE A 97 4.45 -13.87 10.86
CA PHE A 97 3.98 -13.54 9.51
C PHE A 97 2.64 -14.16 9.20
N ASP A 98 2.47 -15.47 9.41
CA ASP A 98 1.22 -16.14 9.11
C ASP A 98 0.05 -15.46 9.86
N ASP A 99 0.24 -15.07 11.13
CA ASP A 99 -0.76 -14.35 11.92
C ASP A 99 -1.08 -12.94 11.36
N LEU A 100 -0.05 -12.12 11.12
CA LEU A 100 -0.27 -10.77 10.60
C LEU A 100 -0.82 -10.77 9.17
N HIS A 101 -0.35 -11.70 8.33
CA HIS A 101 -0.80 -11.86 6.95
C HIS A 101 -2.24 -12.33 6.90
N ASP A 102 -2.62 -13.32 7.71
CA ASP A 102 -4.03 -13.71 7.82
C ASP A 102 -4.90 -12.58 8.36
N HIS A 103 -4.40 -11.79 9.30
CA HIS A 103 -5.13 -10.62 9.83
C HIS A 103 -5.39 -9.58 8.74
N VAL A 104 -4.33 -9.14 8.04
CA VAL A 104 -4.39 -8.12 6.99
C VAL A 104 -5.21 -8.62 5.80
N MET A 105 -4.89 -9.79 5.25
CA MET A 105 -5.49 -10.28 4.02
C MET A 105 -6.94 -10.77 4.16
N ALA A 106 -7.38 -11.07 5.39
CA ALA A 106 -8.79 -11.34 5.66
C ALA A 106 -9.62 -10.08 5.93
N HIS A 107 -9.01 -8.88 5.99
CA HIS A 107 -9.76 -7.66 6.25
C HIS A 107 -10.81 -7.40 5.14
N PRO A 108 -12.05 -6.99 5.48
CA PRO A 108 -13.13 -6.83 4.50
C PRO A 108 -12.88 -5.79 3.41
N VAL A 109 -11.94 -4.86 3.61
CA VAL A 109 -11.59 -3.83 2.63
C VAL A 109 -11.12 -4.39 1.29
N TRP A 110 -10.46 -5.55 1.27
CA TRP A 110 -9.99 -6.16 0.02
C TRP A 110 -11.12 -6.72 -0.83
N ARG A 111 -12.28 -7.00 -0.20
CA ARG A 111 -13.51 -7.45 -0.85
C ARG A 111 -14.51 -6.31 -1.05
N HIS A 112 -14.05 -5.07 -0.92
CA HIS A 112 -14.92 -3.92 -1.03
C HIS A 112 -15.65 -3.91 -2.40
N PRO A 113 -16.98 -3.65 -2.45
CA PRO A 113 -17.76 -3.72 -3.69
C PRO A 113 -17.21 -2.88 -4.85
N PHE A 114 -16.48 -1.80 -4.54
CA PHE A 114 -15.73 -1.01 -5.52
C PHE A 114 -14.76 -1.85 -6.36
N PHE A 115 -13.87 -2.60 -5.71
CA PHE A 115 -12.85 -3.38 -6.42
C PHE A 115 -13.47 -4.50 -7.26
N VAL A 116 -14.51 -5.15 -6.73
CA VAL A 116 -15.25 -6.19 -7.44
C VAL A 116 -15.89 -5.62 -8.71
N ARG A 117 -16.64 -4.51 -8.58
CA ARG A 117 -17.31 -3.86 -9.72
C ARG A 117 -16.33 -3.33 -10.77
N MET A 118 -15.21 -2.76 -10.31
CA MET A 118 -14.11 -2.34 -11.20
C MET A 118 -13.52 -3.54 -11.94
N PHE A 119 -13.18 -4.63 -11.25
CA PHE A 119 -12.59 -5.81 -11.88
C PHE A 119 -13.49 -6.50 -12.90
N GLU A 120 -14.81 -6.47 -12.69
CA GLU A 120 -15.81 -6.93 -13.66
C GLU A 120 -15.87 -6.04 -14.92
N GLY A 121 -15.17 -4.90 -14.93
CA GLY A 121 -15.20 -3.91 -16.01
C GLY A 121 -16.56 -3.20 -16.12
N ARG A 122 -17.35 -3.17 -15.05
CA ARG A 122 -18.71 -2.57 -15.03
C ARG A 122 -18.67 -1.07 -14.71
N PHE A 123 -18.01 -0.34 -15.62
CA PHE A 123 -17.92 1.10 -15.61
C PHE A 123 -17.81 1.65 -17.04
N ASP A 124 -18.06 2.95 -17.20
CA ASP A 124 -17.83 3.69 -18.45
C ASP A 124 -16.60 4.61 -18.39
N ALA A 125 -16.34 5.35 -19.47
CA ALA A 125 -15.20 6.26 -19.58
C ALA A 125 -15.22 7.40 -18.54
N VAL A 126 -16.41 7.94 -18.24
CA VAL A 126 -16.57 9.03 -17.27
C VAL A 126 -16.25 8.50 -15.88
N GLN A 127 -16.78 7.33 -15.55
CA GLN A 127 -16.55 6.67 -14.26
C GLN A 127 -15.07 6.33 -14.05
N LEU A 128 -14.38 5.79 -15.06
CA LEU A 128 -12.94 5.52 -14.98
C LEU A 128 -12.14 6.82 -14.76
N ARG A 129 -12.48 7.91 -15.47
CA ARG A 129 -11.85 9.21 -15.29
C ARG A 129 -12.08 9.77 -13.88
N THR A 130 -13.31 9.69 -13.39
CA THR A 130 -13.68 10.15 -12.04
C THR A 130 -12.93 9.36 -10.97
N PHE A 131 -12.83 8.04 -11.11
CA PHE A 131 -12.00 7.21 -10.24
C PHE A 131 -10.53 7.66 -10.31
N ALA A 132 -9.99 7.79 -11.51
CA ALA A 132 -8.58 8.12 -11.70
C ALA A 132 -8.21 9.44 -11.02
N LEU A 133 -9.01 10.50 -11.23
CA LEU A 133 -8.83 11.81 -10.61
C LEU A 133 -8.86 11.76 -9.08
N ASN A 134 -9.86 11.10 -8.50
CA ASN A 134 -10.02 11.08 -7.05
C ASN A 134 -9.02 10.14 -6.36
N TYR A 135 -8.69 9.00 -6.97
CA TYR A 135 -7.68 8.08 -6.42
C TYR A 135 -6.26 8.63 -6.54
N PHE A 136 -5.99 9.52 -7.49
CA PHE A 136 -4.70 10.22 -7.57
C PHE A 136 -4.37 11.02 -6.29
N ASN A 137 -5.39 11.52 -5.59
CA ASN A 137 -5.21 12.18 -4.30
C ASN A 137 -4.61 11.24 -3.24
N GLN A 138 -4.89 9.94 -3.27
CA GLN A 138 -4.19 8.98 -2.41
C GLN A 138 -2.74 8.81 -2.84
N VAL A 139 -2.49 8.57 -4.14
CA VAL A 139 -1.15 8.33 -4.69
C VAL A 139 -0.18 9.48 -4.39
N LYS A 140 -0.64 10.74 -4.45
CA LYS A 140 0.19 11.92 -4.14
C LYS A 140 0.76 11.93 -2.71
N ASN A 141 0.13 11.21 -1.77
CA ASN A 141 0.39 11.30 -0.33
C ASN A 141 1.14 10.10 0.26
N THR A 142 1.13 8.92 -0.38
CA THR A 142 1.78 7.68 0.10
C THR A 142 3.24 7.92 0.53
N ARG A 143 4.09 8.41 -0.38
CA ARG A 143 5.51 8.73 -0.13
C ARG A 143 5.77 9.65 1.06
N GLN A 144 4.85 10.57 1.36
CA GLN A 144 5.01 11.49 2.48
C GLN A 144 4.84 10.75 3.80
N CYS A 145 3.96 9.75 3.86
CA CYS A 145 3.77 8.92 5.04
C CYS A 145 4.99 8.03 5.29
N VAL A 146 5.59 7.44 4.24
CA VAL A 146 6.88 6.73 4.36
C VAL A 146 7.97 7.65 4.89
N THR A 147 8.01 8.91 4.40
CA THR A 147 8.95 9.94 4.86
C THR A 147 8.71 10.35 6.33
N LEU A 148 7.47 10.36 6.79
CA LEU A 148 7.16 10.61 8.20
C LEU A 148 7.60 9.43 9.07
N ALA A 149 7.35 8.19 8.63
CA ALA A 149 7.73 6.98 9.35
C ALA A 149 9.25 6.84 9.48
N ILE A 150 10.02 7.10 8.41
CA ILE A 150 11.49 7.03 8.45
C ILE A 150 12.07 8.03 9.46
N ALA A 151 11.45 9.22 9.60
CA ALA A 151 11.88 10.23 10.56
C ALA A 151 11.66 9.82 12.03
N ARG A 152 10.87 8.77 12.30
CA ARG A 152 10.68 8.21 13.65
C ARG A 152 11.89 7.41 14.14
N PHE A 153 12.78 7.03 13.24
CA PHE A 153 14.00 6.28 13.53
C PHE A 153 15.18 7.24 13.44
N HIS A 154 15.87 7.50 14.55
CA HIS A 154 17.01 8.41 14.60
C HIS A 154 17.85 8.16 15.87
N GLY A 155 19.06 8.70 15.94
CA GLY A 155 19.98 8.46 17.06
C GLY A 155 19.63 9.10 18.40
N LEU A 156 18.51 9.81 18.46
CA LEU A 156 17.94 10.34 19.71
C LEU A 156 16.63 9.61 20.07
N ALA A 157 16.22 8.61 19.28
CA ALA A 157 15.00 7.86 19.55
C ALA A 157 15.20 6.98 20.79
N ASP A 158 14.19 6.96 21.65
CA ASP A 158 14.17 6.14 22.86
C ASP A 158 13.81 4.69 22.49
N LEU A 159 14.78 3.96 21.94
CA LEU A 159 14.65 2.53 21.65
C LEU A 159 15.28 1.70 22.77
N PRO A 160 14.67 0.56 23.15
CA PRO A 160 15.07 -0.20 24.32
C PRO A 160 16.26 -1.16 24.05
N TYR A 161 17.14 -0.85 23.09
CA TYR A 161 18.22 -1.72 22.63
C TYR A 161 19.63 -1.26 23.07
N GLY A 162 19.71 -0.21 23.88
CA GLY A 162 20.99 0.32 24.37
C GLY A 162 21.89 0.78 23.22
N ALA A 163 23.11 0.25 23.14
CA ALA A 163 24.08 0.60 22.09
C ALA A 163 23.61 0.22 20.67
N LEU A 164 22.65 -0.70 20.54
CA LEU A 164 22.09 -1.10 19.25
C LEU A 164 20.95 -0.22 18.74
N SER A 165 20.44 0.70 19.57
CA SER A 165 19.32 1.57 19.17
C SER A 165 19.62 2.33 17.87
N GLN A 166 20.87 2.79 17.71
CA GLN A 166 21.34 3.44 16.49
C GLN A 166 21.42 2.45 15.30
N PRO A 167 22.20 1.34 15.35
CA PRO A 167 22.25 0.36 14.26
C PRO A 167 20.88 -0.19 13.82
N VAL A 168 19.98 -0.51 14.76
CA VAL A 168 18.63 -1.00 14.43
C VAL A 168 17.82 0.09 13.71
N SER A 169 17.95 1.35 14.15
CA SER A 169 17.35 2.49 13.46
C SER A 169 17.90 2.64 12.04
N GLU A 170 19.22 2.54 11.86
CA GLU A 170 19.87 2.67 10.54
C GLU A 170 19.39 1.59 9.55
N VAL A 171 19.32 0.33 9.98
CA VAL A 171 18.79 -0.76 9.14
C VAL A 171 17.33 -0.49 8.76
N THR A 172 16.51 -0.05 9.73
CA THR A 172 15.11 0.30 9.49
C THR A 172 14.99 1.48 8.51
N GLN A 173 15.84 2.49 8.65
CA GLN A 173 15.88 3.63 7.74
C GLN A 173 16.24 3.22 6.32
N VAL A 174 17.17 2.29 6.12
CA VAL A 174 17.53 1.79 4.77
C VAL A 174 16.34 1.13 4.10
N VAL A 175 15.59 0.29 4.83
CA VAL A 175 14.37 -0.35 4.31
C VAL A 175 13.35 0.70 3.89
N LEU A 176 13.04 1.67 4.76
CA LEU A 176 12.09 2.74 4.44
C LEU A 176 12.59 3.69 3.35
N ALA A 177 13.89 3.96 3.29
CA ALA A 177 14.50 4.79 2.27
C ALA A 177 14.36 4.15 0.89
N GLN A 178 14.41 2.82 0.79
CA GLN A 178 14.15 2.12 -0.48
C GLN A 178 12.70 2.32 -0.95
N LEU A 179 11.73 2.29 -0.04
CA LEU A 179 10.32 2.60 -0.37
C LEU A 179 10.18 4.05 -0.83
N VAL A 180 10.81 5.00 -0.13
CA VAL A 180 10.83 6.42 -0.58
C VAL A 180 11.48 6.52 -1.96
N ALA A 181 12.59 5.82 -2.18
CA ALA A 181 13.34 5.87 -3.42
C ALA A 181 12.49 5.40 -4.62
N ASP A 182 11.77 4.28 -4.45
CA ASP A 182 10.83 3.75 -5.43
C ASP A 182 9.71 4.75 -5.76
N GLU A 183 9.06 5.31 -4.73
CA GLU A 183 8.01 6.32 -4.88
C GLU A 183 8.45 7.58 -5.65
N TYR A 184 9.71 8.00 -5.46
CA TYR A 184 10.31 9.13 -6.15
C TYR A 184 11.01 8.75 -7.47
N GLY A 185 10.98 7.47 -7.88
CA GLY A 185 11.62 7.00 -9.09
C GLY A 185 13.13 7.21 -9.10
N VAL A 186 13.76 7.15 -7.93
CA VAL A 186 15.21 7.28 -7.76
C VAL A 186 15.78 5.94 -7.36
N GLY A 187 16.74 5.42 -8.13
CA GLY A 187 17.51 4.24 -7.74
C GLY A 187 18.71 4.60 -6.87
N THR A 188 19.34 3.60 -6.25
CA THR A 188 20.67 3.76 -5.68
C THR A 188 21.69 3.92 -6.81
N SER A 189 22.02 5.16 -7.18
CA SER A 189 23.12 5.43 -8.11
C SER A 189 24.48 5.23 -7.43
N GLY A 190 25.43 4.61 -8.12
CA GLY A 190 26.84 4.68 -7.71
C GLY A 190 27.37 6.11 -7.78
N LEU A 191 28.52 6.38 -7.14
CA LEU A 191 29.15 7.72 -7.12
C LEU A 191 29.40 8.30 -8.54
N ASP A 192 29.55 7.43 -9.53
CA ASP A 192 29.82 7.79 -10.93
C ASP A 192 28.53 7.94 -11.78
N ASP A 193 27.35 7.63 -11.23
CA ASP A 193 26.03 7.59 -11.91
C ASP A 193 25.06 8.66 -11.36
N TYR A 194 25.59 9.79 -10.86
CA TYR A 194 24.76 10.87 -10.34
C TYR A 194 23.91 11.49 -11.46
N PRO A 195 22.58 11.59 -11.30
CA PRO A 195 21.70 12.08 -12.36
C PRO A 195 21.99 13.54 -12.70
N SER A 196 21.83 13.89 -13.99
CA SER A 196 21.84 15.29 -14.41
C SER A 196 20.64 16.04 -13.82
N LEU A 197 20.71 17.37 -13.76
CA LEU A 197 19.60 18.18 -13.25
C LEU A 197 18.30 17.97 -14.06
N ASP A 198 18.39 17.85 -15.38
CA ASP A 198 17.23 17.54 -16.24
C ASP A 198 16.66 16.14 -15.96
N ALA A 199 17.54 15.14 -15.75
CA ALA A 199 17.11 13.80 -15.37
C ALA A 199 16.37 13.78 -14.03
N LEU A 200 16.82 14.56 -13.04
CA LEU A 200 16.14 14.70 -11.74
C LEU A 200 14.72 15.28 -11.84
N PHE A 201 14.52 16.30 -12.69
CA PHE A 201 13.18 16.88 -12.89
C PHE A 201 12.28 16.01 -13.77
N ARG A 202 12.84 14.99 -14.45
CA ARG A 202 12.12 14.02 -15.29
C ARG A 202 12.07 12.62 -14.67
N SER A 203 12.38 12.48 -13.39
CA SER A 203 12.32 11.18 -12.71
C SER A 203 10.95 10.52 -12.87
N THR A 204 10.97 9.22 -13.10
CA THR A 204 9.74 8.41 -13.28
C THR A 204 9.17 8.06 -11.91
N THR A 205 8.59 9.07 -11.26
CA THR A 205 7.89 8.92 -9.96
C THR A 205 6.55 8.19 -10.12
N HIS A 206 5.99 7.67 -9.02
CA HIS A 206 4.63 7.13 -9.03
C HIS A 206 3.58 8.16 -9.48
N MET A 207 3.71 9.43 -9.12
CA MET A 207 2.82 10.46 -9.65
C MET A 207 3.02 10.69 -11.15
N ALA A 208 4.25 10.62 -11.67
CA ALA A 208 4.49 10.77 -13.11
C ALA A 208 3.87 9.61 -13.90
N LEU A 209 3.99 8.37 -13.39
CA LEU A 209 3.32 7.20 -13.97
C LEU A 209 1.80 7.33 -13.92
N TYR A 210 1.24 7.81 -12.81
CA TYR A 210 -0.20 8.02 -12.70
C TYR A 210 -0.71 9.15 -13.59
N ARG A 211 0.04 10.25 -13.72
CA ARG A 211 -0.30 11.35 -14.65
C ARG A 211 -0.28 10.89 -16.10
N ARG A 212 0.63 9.98 -16.48
CA ARG A 212 0.62 9.36 -17.80
C ARG A 212 -0.69 8.62 -18.09
N MET A 213 -1.21 7.86 -17.11
CA MET A 213 -2.53 7.25 -17.25
C MET A 213 -3.63 8.32 -17.44
N LEU A 214 -3.61 9.41 -16.65
CA LEU A 214 -4.56 10.51 -16.79
C LEU A 214 -4.49 11.16 -18.18
N ASP A 215 -3.29 11.36 -18.72
CA ASP A 215 -3.07 11.85 -20.07
C ASP A 215 -3.67 10.90 -21.12
N ALA A 216 -3.46 9.58 -20.96
CA ALA A 216 -4.03 8.55 -21.83
C ALA A 216 -5.56 8.48 -21.76
N LEU A 217 -6.16 8.85 -20.61
CA LEU A 217 -7.60 9.03 -20.42
C LEU A 217 -8.12 10.39 -20.92
N GLY A 218 -7.24 11.22 -21.50
CA GLY A 218 -7.57 12.52 -22.07
C GLY A 218 -7.88 13.59 -21.03
N VAL A 219 -7.26 13.52 -19.84
CA VAL A 219 -7.43 14.53 -18.78
C VAL A 219 -6.28 15.54 -18.85
N PRO A 220 -6.54 16.81 -19.19
CA PRO A 220 -5.51 17.84 -19.25
C PRO A 220 -4.82 18.06 -17.90
N LEU A 221 -3.51 18.35 -17.90
CA LEU A 221 -2.70 18.53 -16.69
C LEU A 221 -3.34 19.44 -15.63
N ILE A 222 -3.94 20.55 -16.06
CA ILE A 222 -4.55 21.55 -15.15
C ILE A 222 -5.84 21.05 -14.49
N GLU A 223 -6.44 19.97 -15.02
CA GLU A 223 -7.65 19.33 -14.52
C GLU A 223 -7.35 18.07 -13.68
N GLN A 224 -6.09 17.62 -13.65
CA GLN A 224 -5.69 16.39 -12.96
C GLN A 224 -5.69 16.51 -11.44
N ASP A 225 -5.60 17.73 -10.90
CA ASP A 225 -5.59 18.00 -9.47
C ASP A 225 -6.95 18.53 -9.02
N VAL A 226 -7.74 17.65 -8.40
CA VAL A 226 -9.07 17.95 -7.86
C VAL A 226 -9.05 18.01 -6.32
N PRO A 227 -9.95 18.77 -5.68
CA PRO A 227 -10.15 18.70 -4.23
C PRO A 227 -10.38 17.26 -3.75
N LEU A 228 -9.94 16.95 -2.53
CA LEU A 228 -10.12 15.63 -1.94
C LEU A 228 -11.61 15.41 -1.59
N LEU A 229 -12.11 14.21 -1.83
CA LEU A 229 -13.34 13.76 -1.16
C LEU A 229 -13.10 13.68 0.36
N PRO A 230 -14.11 13.92 1.21
CA PRO A 230 -13.98 13.83 2.66
C PRO A 230 -13.32 12.53 3.14
N GLU A 231 -13.73 11.39 2.58
CA GLU A 231 -13.20 10.08 2.97
C GLU A 231 -11.78 9.81 2.46
N VAL A 232 -11.40 10.41 1.33
CA VAL A 232 -10.02 10.37 0.83
C VAL A 232 -9.13 11.24 1.72
N ALA A 233 -9.61 12.42 2.13
CA ALA A 233 -8.90 13.30 3.05
C ALA A 233 -8.67 12.63 4.41
N ASP A 234 -9.69 11.99 4.98
CA ASP A 234 -9.55 11.22 6.21
C ASP A 234 -8.54 10.09 6.08
N ASN A 235 -8.60 9.30 5.00
CA ASN A 235 -7.64 8.21 4.79
C ASN A 235 -6.19 8.73 4.73
N VAL A 236 -5.96 9.86 4.05
CA VAL A 236 -4.65 10.52 4.03
C VAL A 236 -4.24 10.99 5.43
N LEU A 237 -5.13 11.66 6.17
CA LEU A 237 -4.81 12.15 7.52
C LEU A 237 -4.54 11.00 8.50
N ILE A 238 -5.33 9.94 8.47
CA ILE A 238 -5.13 8.75 9.30
C ILE A 238 -3.75 8.16 9.04
N GLN A 239 -3.35 7.97 7.78
CA GLN A 239 -2.01 7.46 7.45
C GLN A 239 -0.90 8.37 7.97
N ARG A 240 -1.04 9.69 7.79
CA ARG A 240 -0.05 10.67 8.27
C ARG A 240 0.07 10.68 9.79
N LEU A 241 -1.04 10.58 10.50
CA LEU A 241 -1.08 10.58 11.96
C LEU A 241 -0.40 9.32 12.51
N VAL A 242 -0.76 8.12 12.03
CA VAL A 242 -0.10 6.89 12.51
C VAL A 242 1.40 6.88 12.16
N ALA A 243 1.77 7.37 10.97
CA ALA A 243 3.16 7.41 10.53
C ALA A 243 4.03 8.44 11.27
N GLY A 244 3.47 9.60 11.62
CA GLY A 244 4.26 10.76 12.01
C GLY A 244 3.97 11.35 13.40
N ASP A 245 2.77 11.16 13.95
CA ASP A 245 2.37 11.84 15.18
C ASP A 245 3.11 11.25 16.40
N PRO A 246 3.71 12.07 17.26
CA PRO A 246 4.42 11.61 18.45
C PRO A 246 3.60 10.77 19.42
N ALA A 247 2.27 10.87 19.40
CA ALA A 247 1.37 10.06 20.21
C ALA A 247 1.39 8.58 19.80
N PHE A 248 1.81 8.25 18.57
CA PHE A 248 1.99 6.88 18.09
C PHE A 248 3.45 6.43 18.19
N THR A 249 3.64 5.15 18.49
CA THR A 249 4.97 4.56 18.65
C THR A 249 5.68 4.38 17.30
N PRO A 250 7.02 4.28 17.25
CA PRO A 250 7.74 3.94 16.01
C PRO A 250 7.28 2.62 15.38
N LEU A 251 6.88 1.63 16.19
CA LEU A 251 6.34 0.37 15.71
C LEU A 251 5.01 0.56 14.96
N GLU A 252 4.12 1.42 15.47
CA GLU A 252 2.86 1.75 14.79
C GLU A 252 3.11 2.50 13.48
N ALA A 253 4.11 3.39 13.47
CA ALA A 253 4.53 4.07 12.25
C ALA A 253 5.04 3.08 11.19
N LEU A 254 5.83 2.06 11.55
CA LEU A 254 6.24 0.99 10.63
C LEU A 254 5.07 0.15 10.15
N ALA A 255 4.19 -0.26 11.06
CA ALA A 255 2.98 -0.99 10.70
C ALA A 255 2.13 -0.23 9.69
N SER A 256 2.15 1.11 9.79
CA SER A 256 1.35 1.96 8.92
C SER A 256 1.81 1.94 7.45
N VAL A 257 3.12 2.00 7.22
CA VAL A 257 3.72 2.11 5.88
C VAL A 257 4.13 0.76 5.29
N GLY A 258 4.19 -0.29 6.11
CA GLY A 258 4.38 -1.67 5.62
C GLY A 258 3.05 -2.39 5.48
N LEU A 259 2.59 -2.96 6.58
CA LEU A 259 1.44 -3.87 6.61
C LEU A 259 0.13 -3.20 6.18
N GLY A 260 -0.08 -1.94 6.59
CA GLY A 260 -1.32 -1.23 6.30
C GLY A 260 -1.39 -0.58 4.91
N MET A 261 -0.24 -0.34 4.31
CA MET A 261 -0.11 0.42 3.06
C MET A 261 0.22 -0.48 1.87
N GLU A 262 1.23 -1.33 1.99
CA GLU A 262 1.88 -2.06 0.87
C GLU A 262 1.32 -3.47 0.66
N TRP A 263 0.97 -4.17 1.74
CA TRP A 263 0.67 -5.61 1.65
C TRP A 263 -0.48 -5.97 0.72
N GLY A 264 -1.57 -5.22 0.77
CA GLY A 264 -2.72 -5.48 -0.11
C GLY A 264 -2.59 -4.89 -1.50
N VAL A 265 -1.54 -4.11 -1.79
CA VAL A 265 -1.44 -3.33 -3.04
C VAL A 265 -1.44 -4.22 -4.27
N PRO A 266 -0.62 -5.27 -4.36
CA PRO A 266 -0.65 -6.18 -5.50
C PRO A 266 -2.05 -6.74 -5.76
N GLU A 267 -2.78 -7.17 -4.73
CA GLU A 267 -4.13 -7.73 -4.87
C GLU A 267 -5.10 -6.77 -5.54
N PHE A 268 -5.30 -5.59 -4.94
CA PHE A 268 -6.35 -4.71 -5.44
C PHE A 268 -5.91 -3.96 -6.69
N PHE A 269 -4.61 -3.76 -6.92
CA PHE A 269 -4.10 -3.25 -8.21
C PHE A 269 -4.33 -4.25 -9.33
N SER A 270 -4.22 -5.56 -9.07
CA SER A 270 -4.59 -6.58 -10.06
C SER A 270 -6.08 -6.55 -10.40
N LEU A 271 -6.94 -6.28 -9.42
CA LEU A 271 -8.37 -6.08 -9.65
C LEU A 271 -8.64 -4.84 -10.50
N LEU A 272 -7.98 -3.71 -10.21
CA LEU A 272 -8.11 -2.49 -11.00
C LEU A 272 -7.58 -2.67 -12.43
N LEU A 273 -6.38 -3.22 -12.57
CA LEU A 273 -5.73 -3.48 -13.86
C LEU A 273 -6.56 -4.43 -14.72
N GLY A 274 -7.02 -5.55 -14.15
CA GLY A 274 -7.89 -6.50 -14.86
C GLY A 274 -9.18 -5.84 -15.35
N GLY A 275 -9.81 -5.01 -14.51
CA GLY A 275 -10.99 -4.23 -14.87
C GLY A 275 -10.76 -3.25 -16.02
N ILE A 276 -9.66 -2.49 -15.96
CA ILE A 276 -9.25 -1.55 -17.02
C ILE A 276 -8.98 -2.30 -18.32
N ILE A 277 -8.29 -3.45 -18.28
CA ILE A 277 -8.03 -4.28 -19.46
C ILE A 277 -9.35 -4.76 -20.08
N ARG A 278 -10.29 -5.29 -19.29
CA ARG A 278 -11.61 -5.72 -19.80
C ARG A 278 -12.36 -4.60 -20.49
N TRP A 279 -12.38 -3.43 -19.86
CA TRP A 279 -13.05 -2.26 -20.41
C TRP A 279 -12.37 -1.78 -21.70
N THR A 280 -11.04 -1.74 -21.72
CA THR A 280 -10.23 -1.33 -22.87
C THR A 280 -10.49 -2.22 -24.08
N ASP A 281 -10.52 -3.54 -23.88
CA ASP A 281 -10.83 -4.50 -24.94
C ASP A 281 -12.29 -4.36 -25.43
N ARG A 282 -13.25 -4.27 -24.51
CA ARG A 282 -14.69 -4.17 -24.85
C ARG A 282 -15.03 -2.89 -25.62
N GLU A 283 -14.48 -1.76 -25.20
CA GLU A 283 -14.77 -0.44 -25.77
C GLU A 283 -13.79 -0.04 -26.88
N ALA A 284 -12.81 -0.91 -27.21
CA ALA A 284 -11.75 -0.67 -28.19
C ALA A 284 -10.96 0.64 -27.94
N VAL A 285 -10.64 0.90 -26.66
CA VAL A 285 -9.87 2.07 -26.24
C VAL A 285 -8.38 1.78 -26.42
N PRO A 286 -7.55 2.70 -26.95
CA PRO A 286 -6.15 2.42 -27.25
C PRO A 286 -5.23 2.62 -26.03
N LEU A 287 -5.58 2.08 -24.85
CA LEU A 287 -4.66 2.07 -23.70
C LEU A 287 -3.59 1.00 -23.89
N THR A 288 -2.36 1.34 -23.50
CA THR A 288 -1.19 0.47 -23.61
C THR A 288 -0.62 0.06 -22.24
N ALA A 289 0.28 -0.91 -22.22
CA ALA A 289 1.05 -1.27 -21.03
C ALA A 289 1.78 -0.04 -20.46
N HIS A 290 2.34 0.80 -21.33
CA HIS A 290 3.04 2.03 -20.92
C HIS A 290 2.14 3.01 -20.17
N ASP A 291 0.87 3.13 -20.57
CA ASP A 291 -0.12 4.00 -19.90
C ASP A 291 -0.51 3.46 -18.52
N LEU A 292 -0.36 2.16 -18.30
CA LEU A 292 -0.74 1.44 -17.09
C LEU A 292 0.47 1.02 -16.23
N ASP A 293 1.66 1.55 -16.53
CA ASP A 293 2.92 1.23 -15.82
C ASP A 293 2.79 1.36 -14.30
N ILE A 294 2.00 2.32 -13.81
CA ILE A 294 1.75 2.47 -12.37
C ILE A 294 1.14 1.19 -11.77
N PHE A 295 0.18 0.55 -12.43
CA PHE A 295 -0.44 -0.67 -11.92
C PHE A 295 0.48 -1.88 -12.10
N ILE A 296 1.12 -1.96 -13.27
CA ILE A 296 2.01 -3.07 -13.63
C ILE A 296 3.21 -3.13 -12.68
N ALA A 297 3.77 -1.98 -12.31
CA ALA A 297 4.90 -1.89 -11.39
C ALA A 297 4.54 -2.46 -10.01
N HIS A 298 3.46 -1.98 -9.39
CA HIS A 298 3.07 -2.42 -8.04
C HIS A 298 2.69 -3.91 -7.99
N VAL A 299 2.06 -4.44 -9.04
CA VAL A 299 1.76 -5.88 -9.13
C VAL A 299 3.03 -6.74 -9.19
N LYS A 300 4.12 -6.22 -9.77
CA LYS A 300 5.35 -6.99 -10.02
C LYS A 300 6.40 -6.83 -8.95
N TYR A 301 6.52 -5.65 -8.35
CA TYR A 301 7.69 -5.27 -7.57
C TYR A 301 7.42 -5.23 -6.05
N ASP A 302 6.17 -5.06 -5.60
CA ASP A 302 5.90 -4.70 -4.19
C ASP A 302 5.99 -5.85 -3.19
N VAL A 303 6.06 -7.10 -3.64
CA VAL A 303 6.20 -8.25 -2.72
C VAL A 303 7.47 -8.12 -1.87
N LEU A 304 8.58 -7.66 -2.46
CA LEU A 304 9.83 -7.47 -1.74
C LEU A 304 9.74 -6.33 -0.70
N HIS A 305 9.00 -5.25 -1.01
CA HIS A 305 8.75 -4.16 -0.06
C HIS A 305 7.97 -4.66 1.16
N ALA A 306 6.88 -5.39 0.91
CA ALA A 306 6.04 -5.99 1.94
C ALA A 306 6.85 -6.90 2.89
N VAL A 307 7.71 -7.76 2.34
CA VAL A 307 8.56 -8.68 3.10
C VAL A 307 9.65 -7.92 3.88
N SER A 308 10.31 -6.94 3.26
CA SER A 308 11.41 -6.19 3.87
C SER A 308 10.94 -5.33 5.05
N VAL A 309 9.81 -4.64 4.90
CA VAL A 309 9.23 -3.83 5.99
C VAL A 309 8.73 -4.73 7.12
N MET A 310 8.22 -5.92 6.82
CA MET A 310 7.84 -6.90 7.84
C MET A 310 9.05 -7.39 8.66
N ALA A 311 10.15 -7.72 7.98
CA ALA A 311 11.39 -8.09 8.66
C ALA A 311 11.90 -6.94 9.55
N ALA A 312 11.87 -5.69 9.05
CA ALA A 312 12.20 -4.52 9.86
C ALA A 312 11.26 -4.35 11.05
N THR A 313 9.95 -4.53 10.85
CA THR A 313 8.93 -4.47 11.91
C THR A 313 9.22 -5.50 13.01
N ALA A 314 9.58 -6.73 12.65
CA ALA A 314 9.92 -7.78 13.60
C ALA A 314 11.13 -7.44 14.50
N LEU A 315 12.11 -6.65 14.00
CA LEU A 315 13.22 -6.14 14.82
C LEU A 315 12.74 -5.25 15.97
N HIS A 316 11.55 -4.65 15.83
CA HIS A 316 10.95 -3.75 16.82
C HIS A 316 9.94 -4.43 17.74
N MET A 317 9.72 -5.74 17.60
CA MET A 317 8.74 -6.48 18.37
C MET A 317 9.40 -7.35 19.45
N SER A 318 8.87 -7.25 20.66
CA SER A 318 9.37 -7.97 21.85
C SER A 318 8.34 -8.92 22.46
N GLY A 319 7.11 -8.98 21.95
CA GLY A 319 6.11 -9.93 22.42
C GLY A 319 4.68 -9.71 21.91
N PRO A 320 3.69 -10.44 22.44
CA PRO A 320 2.31 -10.44 21.95
C PRO A 320 1.63 -9.07 21.96
N GLN A 321 1.95 -8.21 22.95
CA GLN A 321 1.39 -6.86 23.04
C GLN A 321 1.77 -5.98 21.83
N ASP A 322 2.95 -6.22 21.24
CA ASP A 322 3.40 -5.51 20.05
C ASP A 322 2.65 -6.00 18.81
N VAL A 323 2.30 -7.28 18.75
CA VAL A 323 1.45 -7.85 17.69
C VAL A 323 0.07 -7.18 17.71
N ASP A 324 -0.55 -7.10 18.90
CA ASP A 324 -1.86 -6.44 19.07
C ASP A 324 -1.79 -4.96 18.68
N ARG A 325 -0.70 -4.27 19.02
CA ARG A 325 -0.47 -2.87 18.64
C ARG A 325 -0.34 -2.71 17.12
N VAL A 326 0.43 -3.56 16.46
CA VAL A 326 0.57 -3.59 14.99
C VAL A 326 -0.80 -3.85 14.34
N LYS A 327 -1.54 -4.86 14.80
CA LYS A 327 -2.89 -5.17 14.29
C LYS A 327 -3.85 -4.00 14.46
N ASN A 328 -3.82 -3.33 15.62
CA ASN A 328 -4.67 -2.17 15.86
C ASN A 328 -4.31 -0.98 14.95
N ALA A 329 -3.01 -0.71 14.73
CA ALA A 329 -2.57 0.31 13.77
C ALA A 329 -2.99 -0.01 12.33
N VAL A 330 -2.86 -1.28 11.91
CA VAL A 330 -3.38 -1.75 10.62
C VAL A 330 -4.89 -1.55 10.52
N ASN A 331 -5.65 -1.91 11.55
CA ASN A 331 -7.11 -1.74 11.56
C ASN A 331 -7.52 -0.27 11.39
N MET A 332 -6.78 0.69 11.97
CA MET A 332 -7.03 2.12 11.76
C MET A 332 -6.93 2.48 10.27
N LEU A 333 -5.86 2.04 9.61
CA LEU A 333 -5.66 2.32 8.19
C LEU A 333 -6.67 1.61 7.30
N MET A 334 -6.99 0.35 7.61
CA MET A 334 -7.96 -0.40 6.83
C MET A 334 -9.38 0.16 6.98
N SER A 335 -9.72 0.71 8.14
CA SER A 335 -10.98 1.43 8.35
C SER A 335 -11.03 2.73 7.54
N GLY A 336 -9.95 3.53 7.57
CA GLY A 336 -9.81 4.72 6.74
C GLY A 336 -9.89 4.40 5.24
N ARG A 337 -9.24 3.33 4.80
CA ARG A 337 -9.27 2.84 3.41
C ARG A 337 -10.66 2.36 3.01
N TYR A 338 -11.36 1.64 3.89
CA TYR A 338 -12.74 1.22 3.63
C TYR A 338 -13.65 2.44 3.42
N ALA A 339 -13.56 3.45 4.29
CA ALA A 339 -14.30 4.70 4.12
C ALA A 339 -13.93 5.42 2.82
N MET A 340 -12.63 5.50 2.48
CA MET A 340 -12.18 6.05 1.20
C MET A 340 -12.83 5.33 0.02
N MET A 341 -12.86 4.00 0.03
CA MET A 341 -13.47 3.23 -1.04
C MET A 341 -14.99 3.41 -1.10
N ASN A 342 -15.67 3.65 0.03
CA ASN A 342 -17.08 4.08 0.04
C ASN A 342 -17.27 5.44 -0.64
N GLY A 343 -16.42 6.42 -0.32
CA GLY A 343 -16.44 7.75 -0.93
C GLY A 343 -16.22 7.70 -2.44
N LEU A 344 -15.22 6.91 -2.88
CA LEU A 344 -14.97 6.65 -4.30
C LEU A 344 -16.13 5.92 -4.97
N TYR A 345 -16.76 4.95 -4.31
CA TYR A 345 -17.91 4.24 -4.87
C TYR A 345 -19.09 5.17 -5.11
N ARG A 346 -19.39 6.06 -4.15
CA ARG A 346 -20.42 7.09 -4.30
C ARG A 346 -20.10 8.03 -5.45
N GLU A 347 -18.87 8.55 -5.51
CA GLU A 347 -18.47 9.52 -6.52
C GLU A 347 -18.46 8.93 -7.94
N VAL A 348 -18.02 7.67 -8.08
CA VAL A 348 -17.88 7.00 -9.37
C VAL A 348 -19.20 6.39 -9.85
N PHE A 349 -19.99 5.80 -8.95
CA PHE A 349 -21.17 5.02 -9.32
C PHE A 349 -22.51 5.65 -8.92
N GLY A 350 -22.51 6.71 -8.10
CA GLY A 350 -23.71 7.40 -7.65
C GLY A 350 -24.49 6.67 -6.53
N ASP A 351 -23.95 5.56 -6.03
CA ASP A 351 -24.60 4.67 -5.06
C ASP A 351 -23.91 4.80 -3.69
N VAL A 352 -24.69 4.71 -2.60
CA VAL A 352 -24.13 4.72 -1.23
C VAL A 352 -24.02 3.29 -0.70
N LEU A 353 -22.85 2.93 -0.17
CA LEU A 353 -22.61 1.66 0.49
C LEU A 353 -22.71 1.79 2.02
N PRO A 354 -22.99 0.68 2.73
CA PRO A 354 -22.90 0.65 4.19
C PRO A 354 -21.51 1.08 4.66
N SER A 355 -21.46 1.83 5.76
CA SER A 355 -20.24 2.10 6.50
C SER A 355 -19.70 0.83 7.17
N ILE A 356 -18.44 0.86 7.61
CA ILE A 356 -17.77 -0.33 8.17
C ILE A 356 -18.39 -0.81 9.50
N ASP A 357 -19.13 0.04 10.22
CA ASP A 357 -19.92 -0.31 11.40
C ASP A 357 -21.27 -0.95 11.08
N ALA A 358 -21.73 -0.80 9.84
CA ALA A 358 -23.00 -1.34 9.35
C ALA A 358 -22.82 -2.68 8.60
N ILE A 359 -21.58 -3.15 8.44
CA ILE A 359 -21.30 -4.52 8.00
C ILE A 359 -21.11 -5.43 9.20
N ASP A 360 -21.23 -6.75 9.01
CA ASP A 360 -20.90 -7.75 10.03
C ASP A 360 -19.37 -7.82 10.23
N LEU A 361 -18.81 -6.74 10.78
CA LEU A 361 -17.38 -6.60 11.00
C LEU A 361 -16.95 -7.52 12.13
N ASP A 362 -16.04 -8.45 11.83
CA ASP A 362 -15.41 -9.29 12.83
C ASP A 362 -14.76 -8.43 13.93
N ARG A 363 -15.02 -8.77 15.19
CA ARG A 363 -14.57 -8.03 16.36
C ARG A 363 -13.05 -7.81 16.39
N ARG A 364 -12.26 -8.69 15.75
CA ARG A 364 -10.79 -8.50 15.65
C ARG A 364 -10.37 -7.26 14.86
N TYR A 365 -11.27 -6.69 14.07
CA TYR A 365 -11.04 -5.47 13.30
C TYR A 365 -11.55 -4.21 13.98
N ALA A 366 -12.30 -4.35 15.08
CA ALA A 366 -12.67 -3.21 15.92
C ALA A 366 -11.42 -2.65 16.63
N LEU A 367 -11.34 -1.33 16.73
CA LEU A 367 -10.25 -0.63 17.40
C LEU A 367 -10.40 -0.69 18.91
N THR A 368 -9.28 -0.94 19.58
CA THR A 368 -9.17 -0.83 21.04
C THR A 368 -8.59 0.51 21.47
N ASP A 369 -7.81 1.14 20.59
CA ASP A 369 -7.22 2.46 20.79
C ASP A 369 -8.14 3.56 20.28
N ARG A 370 -8.33 4.61 21.10
CA ARG A 370 -9.20 5.75 20.81
C ARG A 370 -8.43 7.06 20.56
N ARG A 371 -7.10 7.06 20.48
CA ARG A 371 -6.28 8.28 20.20
C ARG A 371 -6.79 9.03 18.96
N MET A 372 -7.20 8.30 17.92
CA MET A 372 -7.73 8.89 16.68
C MET A 372 -9.05 9.66 16.83
N VAL A 373 -9.83 9.41 17.88
CA VAL A 373 -11.09 10.15 18.14
C VAL A 373 -10.82 11.63 18.36
N GLU A 374 -9.66 11.97 18.93
CA GLU A 374 -9.24 13.36 19.16
C GLU A 374 -8.29 13.85 18.06
N ALA A 375 -7.30 13.04 17.68
CA ALA A 375 -6.26 13.44 16.74
C ALA A 375 -6.80 13.75 15.33
N LEU A 376 -7.75 12.94 14.82
CA LEU A 376 -8.28 13.14 13.47
C LEU A 376 -9.08 14.45 13.35
N PRO A 377 -10.07 14.76 14.20
CA PRO A 377 -10.75 16.06 14.14
C PRO A 377 -9.80 17.26 14.23
N ILE A 378 -8.79 17.21 15.09
CA ILE A 378 -7.77 18.28 15.18
C ILE A 378 -7.03 18.40 13.84
N ALA A 379 -6.57 17.30 13.26
CA ALA A 379 -5.89 17.31 11.96
C ALA A 379 -6.79 17.86 10.84
N ARG A 380 -8.11 17.59 10.86
CA ARG A 380 -9.03 18.16 9.87
C ARG A 380 -9.05 19.69 9.90
N THR A 381 -8.97 20.30 11.08
CA THR A 381 -8.94 21.79 11.22
C THR A 381 -7.70 22.45 10.62
N GLN A 382 -6.65 21.68 10.35
CA GLN A 382 -5.39 22.19 9.77
C GLN A 382 -5.41 22.17 8.23
N ALA A 383 -6.43 21.58 7.61
CA ALA A 383 -6.54 21.55 6.15
C ALA A 383 -6.82 22.95 5.58
N ALA A 384 -6.10 23.30 4.52
CA ALA A 384 -6.29 24.58 3.85
C ALA A 384 -7.69 24.68 3.22
N ALA A 385 -8.27 25.88 3.24
CA ALA A 385 -9.60 26.12 2.67
C ALA A 385 -9.68 25.70 1.19
N GLY A 386 -10.73 24.96 0.84
CA GLY A 386 -10.99 24.51 -0.53
C GLY A 386 -10.18 23.29 -0.98
N THR A 387 -9.42 22.66 -0.09
CA THR A 387 -8.69 21.42 -0.41
C THR A 387 -9.54 20.17 -0.30
N VAL A 388 -10.66 20.23 0.43
CA VAL A 388 -11.62 19.13 0.61
C VAL A 388 -13.00 19.59 0.13
N VAL A 389 -13.70 18.72 -0.60
CA VAL A 389 -15.10 18.93 -1.00
C VAL A 389 -15.98 19.00 0.25
N ASP A 390 -16.92 19.96 0.29
CA ASP A 390 -17.85 20.16 1.41
C ASP A 390 -17.14 20.22 2.79
N GLN A 391 -16.08 21.03 2.85
CA GLN A 391 -15.16 21.09 3.98
C GLN A 391 -15.85 21.30 5.34
N ASP A 392 -16.88 22.15 5.43
CA ASP A 392 -17.58 22.41 6.70
C ASP A 392 -18.29 21.15 7.24
N ASP A 393 -18.91 20.37 6.36
CA ASP A 393 -19.55 19.10 6.73
C ASP A 393 -18.49 18.08 7.17
N TRP A 394 -17.39 17.98 6.42
CA TRP A 394 -16.27 17.10 6.76
C TRP A 394 -15.62 17.41 8.11
N LEU A 395 -15.46 18.68 8.47
CA LEU A 395 -14.92 19.09 9.78
C LEU A 395 -15.77 18.56 10.95
N SER A 396 -17.09 18.42 10.76
CA SER A 396 -18.03 17.95 11.79
C SER A 396 -18.38 16.47 11.70
N ALA A 397 -17.96 15.78 10.63
CA ALA A 397 -18.28 14.38 10.38
C ALA A 397 -17.76 13.44 11.50
N PRO A 398 -18.43 12.30 11.75
CA PRO A 398 -17.88 11.28 12.65
C PRO A 398 -16.55 10.72 12.11
N VAL A 399 -15.78 10.09 13.00
CA VAL A 399 -14.57 9.36 12.60
C VAL A 399 -14.94 7.99 12.02
N PRO A 400 -14.20 7.45 11.02
CA PRO A 400 -14.57 6.24 10.29
C PRO A 400 -14.15 4.95 11.02
N PHE A 401 -14.36 4.86 12.34
CA PHE A 401 -13.85 3.76 13.17
C PHE A 401 -14.94 3.03 13.94
N VAL A 402 -14.78 1.70 14.05
CA VAL A 402 -15.55 0.84 14.96
C VAL A 402 -14.69 0.56 16.18
N PHE A 403 -15.24 0.69 17.38
CA PHE A 403 -14.52 0.44 18.64
C PHE A 403 -15.08 -0.80 19.36
N ALA A 404 -14.20 -1.55 20.04
CA ALA A 404 -14.45 -2.88 20.62
C ALA A 404 -15.04 -2.92 22.04
#